data_AF-A0A935DRS1-F1
#
_entry.id   AF-A0A935DRS1-F1
#
_cell.length_a   1.000
_cell.length_b   1.000
_cell.length_c   1.000
_cell.angle_alpha   90.00
_cell.angle_beta   90.00
_cell.angle_gamma   90.00
#
_symmetry.space_group_name_H-M   'P 1'
#
loop_
_entity.id
_entity.type
_entity.pdbx_description
1 polymer ?
#
loop_
_entity_poly.entity_id
_entity_poly.type
_entity_poly.pdbx_seq_one_letter_code
_entity_poly.pdbx_strand_id
1 'polypeptide(L)'
;MKKLLVITITAALALALLAFVPDAEAQNNKRDNPAVSARHNAAPARFLPRGHQAKVLPAGHLRLSVGGSPFFYHGGVFYRPQGSVYVVVSAPIGARVGSLPTGFVSFSIGARRYYRLNATYYVYEPKTQEYVVVAGSPSGGGRGACRRRAVGAAVCVPQ
;
A
#
# COMPACT_ATOMS: atom_id res chain seq x y z
N MET A 1 18.30 59.65 -33.27
CA MET A 1 19.70 59.27 -32.94
C MET A 1 19.88 58.60 -31.58
N LYS A 2 18.98 58.77 -30.58
CA LYS A 2 19.12 58.21 -29.22
C LYS A 2 18.63 56.75 -29.05
N LYS A 3 17.79 56.23 -29.95
CA LYS A 3 17.25 54.85 -29.88
C LYS A 3 18.21 53.77 -30.39
N LEU A 4 19.22 54.14 -31.20
CA LEU A 4 20.15 53.20 -31.83
C LEU A 4 21.26 52.75 -30.86
N LEU A 5 21.64 53.61 -29.91
CA LEU A 5 22.73 53.37 -28.95
C LEU A 5 22.34 52.40 -27.81
N VAL A 6 21.04 52.33 -27.46
CA VAL A 6 20.55 51.42 -26.39
C VAL A 6 20.58 49.97 -26.84
N ILE A 7 20.27 49.70 -28.12
CA ILE A 7 20.22 48.33 -28.68
C ILE A 7 21.63 47.72 -28.76
N THR A 8 22.64 48.53 -29.08
CA THR A 8 24.04 48.06 -29.12
C THR A 8 24.59 47.72 -27.74
N ILE A 9 24.19 48.48 -26.70
CA ILE A 9 24.61 48.19 -25.31
C ILE A 9 23.98 46.88 -24.82
N THR A 10 22.71 46.61 -25.14
CA THR A 10 22.06 45.34 -24.74
C THR A 10 22.65 44.12 -25.45
N ALA A 11 23.01 44.23 -26.73
CA ALA A 11 23.62 43.11 -27.46
C ALA A 11 25.02 42.78 -26.93
N ALA A 12 25.81 43.79 -26.57
CA ALA A 12 27.13 43.60 -25.97
C ALA A 12 27.05 42.96 -24.57
N LEU A 13 26.07 43.35 -23.76
CA LEU A 13 25.89 42.82 -22.40
C LEU A 13 25.44 41.35 -22.41
N ALA A 14 24.62 40.94 -23.39
CA ALA A 14 24.19 39.56 -23.54
C ALA A 14 25.32 38.62 -24.00
N LEU A 15 26.24 39.11 -24.83
CA LEU A 15 27.35 38.29 -25.34
C LEU A 15 28.45 38.05 -24.29
N ALA A 16 28.62 38.97 -23.33
CA ALA A 16 29.58 38.82 -22.24
C ALA A 16 29.17 37.78 -21.18
N LEU A 17 27.88 37.41 -21.10
CA LEU A 17 27.35 36.45 -20.12
C LEU A 17 27.56 34.98 -20.50
N LEU A 18 28.02 34.68 -21.71
CA LEU A 18 28.26 33.29 -22.17
C LEU A 18 29.69 32.79 -21.95
N ALA A 19 30.62 33.63 -21.47
CA ALA A 19 32.03 33.26 -21.31
C ALA A 19 32.43 32.85 -19.88
N PHE A 20 31.53 32.95 -18.91
CA PHE A 20 31.78 32.55 -17.52
C PHE A 20 31.19 31.16 -17.24
N VAL A 21 31.77 30.12 -17.85
CA VAL A 21 31.58 28.74 -17.37
C VAL A 21 32.83 28.34 -16.59
N PRO A 22 32.79 28.31 -15.25
CA PRO A 22 33.86 27.69 -14.49
C PRO A 22 33.87 26.20 -14.81
N ASP A 23 34.99 25.71 -15.33
CA ASP A 23 35.27 24.28 -15.39
C ASP A 23 35.45 23.79 -13.95
N ALA A 24 34.44 23.08 -13.45
CA ALA A 24 34.45 22.51 -12.11
C ALA A 24 34.56 21.00 -12.23
N GLU A 25 35.79 20.52 -12.28
CA GLU A 25 36.12 19.14 -11.95
C GLU A 25 35.78 18.89 -10.47
N ALA A 26 34.82 18.02 -10.20
CA ALA A 26 34.59 17.50 -8.87
C ALA A 26 34.59 15.97 -8.92
N GLN A 27 35.75 15.39 -8.60
CA GLN A 27 35.86 13.97 -8.28
C GLN A 27 35.02 13.65 -7.04
N ASN A 28 33.99 12.81 -7.17
CA ASN A 28 33.43 12.13 -6.01
C ASN A 28 33.41 10.62 -6.23
N ASN A 29 34.51 10.02 -5.83
CA ASN A 29 34.61 8.61 -5.50
C ASN A 29 33.77 8.33 -4.26
N LYS A 30 32.54 7.86 -4.47
CA LYS A 30 31.84 7.12 -3.43
C LYS A 30 31.29 5.83 -4.01
N ARG A 31 32.14 4.80 -3.97
CA ARG A 31 31.69 3.41 -3.93
C ARG A 31 30.91 3.23 -2.63
N ASP A 32 29.64 3.61 -2.64
CA ASP A 32 28.73 3.35 -1.55
C ASP A 32 28.53 1.83 -1.46
N ASN A 33 29.17 1.25 -0.45
CA ASN A 33 29.06 -0.15 -0.10
C ASN A 33 27.62 -0.42 0.41
N PRO A 34 26.76 -1.17 -0.31
CA PRO A 34 25.34 -1.26 0.01
C PRO A 34 25.02 -2.12 1.25
N ALA A 35 26.04 -2.60 1.96
CA ALA A 35 25.86 -3.55 3.07
C ALA A 35 25.56 -2.91 4.44
N VAL A 36 25.67 -1.58 4.60
CA VAL A 36 25.64 -0.94 5.94
C VAL A 36 24.36 -0.15 6.24
N SER A 37 23.53 0.15 5.23
CA SER A 37 22.28 0.95 5.44
C SER A 37 21.04 0.12 5.80
N ALA A 38 21.16 -1.22 5.87
CA ALA A 38 20.05 -2.10 6.22
C ALA A 38 19.74 -2.16 7.74
N ARG A 39 20.37 -1.32 8.57
CA ARG A 39 20.26 -1.43 10.05
C ARG A 39 19.39 -0.39 10.75
N HIS A 40 18.91 0.65 10.07
CA HIS A 40 18.13 1.72 10.74
C HIS A 40 16.76 2.03 10.15
N ASN A 41 16.30 1.23 9.19
CA ASN A 41 14.94 1.34 8.65
C ASN A 41 14.15 0.08 8.98
N ALA A 42 13.82 -0.10 10.26
CA ALA A 42 12.56 -0.77 10.58
C ALA A 42 11.47 0.10 9.98
N ALA A 43 11.11 -0.18 8.73
CA ALA A 43 10.06 0.55 8.04
C ALA A 43 8.82 0.51 8.94
N PRO A 44 8.21 1.66 9.28
CA PRO A 44 6.87 1.64 9.88
C PRO A 44 6.01 0.81 8.94
N ALA A 45 5.15 -0.07 9.47
CA ALA A 45 4.41 -1.11 8.76
C ALA A 45 3.72 -0.61 7.47
N ARG A 46 4.51 -0.39 6.42
CA ARG A 46 4.11 -0.08 5.06
C ARG A 46 3.79 -1.44 4.52
N PHE A 47 2.50 -1.69 4.34
CA PHE A 47 1.90 -2.92 3.87
C PHE A 47 2.87 -3.79 3.07
N LEU A 48 3.39 -4.83 3.72
CA LEU A 48 4.29 -5.75 3.07
C LEU A 48 3.54 -6.43 1.91
N PRO A 49 4.15 -6.55 0.73
CA PRO A 49 3.52 -7.24 -0.38
C PRO A 49 3.24 -8.70 0.01
N ARG A 50 2.16 -9.25 -0.56
CA ARG A 50 1.82 -10.66 -0.37
C ARG A 50 2.98 -11.53 -0.84
N GLY A 51 3.30 -12.59 -0.10
CA GLY A 51 4.43 -13.47 -0.38
C GLY A 51 5.77 -12.98 0.17
N HIS A 52 5.84 -11.79 0.78
CA HIS A 52 7.04 -11.35 1.48
C HIS A 52 7.36 -12.29 2.65
N GLN A 53 8.64 -12.65 2.81
CA GLN A 53 9.11 -13.53 3.86
C GLN A 53 9.78 -12.71 4.95
N ALA A 54 9.21 -12.75 6.15
CA ALA A 54 9.79 -12.17 7.35
C ALA A 54 10.49 -13.28 8.15
N LYS A 55 11.76 -13.08 8.51
CA LYS A 55 12.50 -14.03 9.37
C LYS A 55 12.04 -13.96 10.83
N VAL A 56 11.58 -12.78 11.26
CA VAL A 56 11.14 -12.50 12.63
C VAL A 56 9.84 -11.71 12.57
N LEU A 57 8.89 -12.07 13.43
CA LEU A 57 7.65 -11.32 13.59
C LEU A 57 7.91 -10.02 14.36
N PRO A 58 7.24 -8.92 13.99
CA PRO A 58 7.24 -7.71 14.80
C PRO A 58 6.75 -7.97 16.24
N ALA A 59 7.25 -7.19 17.19
CA ALA A 59 6.78 -7.21 18.57
C ALA A 59 5.30 -6.76 18.63
N GLY A 60 4.52 -7.33 19.54
CA GLY A 60 3.08 -7.02 19.66
C GLY A 60 2.20 -7.67 18.59
N HIS A 61 2.65 -8.74 17.95
CA HIS A 61 1.82 -9.53 17.06
C HIS A 61 0.71 -10.25 17.84
N LEU A 62 -0.46 -10.37 17.22
CA LEU A 62 -1.57 -11.16 17.72
C LEU A 62 -1.53 -12.56 17.12
N ARG A 63 -1.56 -13.61 17.96
CA ARG A 63 -1.69 -14.99 17.49
C ARG A 63 -3.16 -15.32 17.27
N LEU A 64 -3.48 -15.78 16.07
CA LEU A 64 -4.81 -16.18 15.64
C LEU A 64 -4.81 -17.66 15.32
N SER A 65 -5.88 -18.38 15.68
CA SER A 65 -6.10 -19.74 15.23
C SER A 65 -7.28 -19.74 14.26
N VAL A 66 -7.04 -20.09 13.00
CA VAL A 66 -8.07 -20.09 11.95
C VAL A 66 -8.08 -21.45 11.27
N GLY A 67 -9.19 -22.18 11.40
CA GLY A 67 -9.32 -23.52 10.82
C GLY A 67 -8.28 -24.52 11.33
N GLY A 68 -7.84 -24.40 12.59
CA GLY A 68 -6.81 -25.26 13.19
C GLY A 68 -5.37 -24.89 12.80
N SER A 69 -5.17 -23.90 11.94
CA SER A 69 -3.83 -23.41 11.56
C SER A 69 -3.46 -22.13 12.33
N PRO A 70 -2.22 -22.01 12.82
CA PRO A 70 -1.74 -20.80 13.46
C PRO A 70 -1.46 -19.70 12.42
N PHE A 71 -2.00 -18.52 12.66
CA PHE A 71 -1.72 -17.29 11.94
C PHE A 71 -1.26 -16.22 12.91
N PHE A 72 -0.51 -15.25 12.42
CA PHE A 72 -0.05 -14.11 13.19
C PHE A 72 -0.50 -12.83 12.51
N TYR A 73 -0.96 -11.86 13.29
CA TYR A 73 -1.50 -10.61 12.79
C TYR A 73 -0.73 -9.44 13.41
N HIS A 74 -0.29 -8.50 12.58
CA HIS A 74 0.35 -7.28 13.05
C HIS A 74 0.10 -6.13 12.08
N GLY A 75 -0.48 -5.03 12.58
CA GLY A 75 -0.64 -3.78 11.82
C GLY A 75 -1.44 -3.93 10.51
N GLY A 76 -2.42 -4.83 10.45
CA GLY A 76 -3.20 -5.09 9.22
C GLY A 76 -2.60 -6.13 8.27
N VAL A 77 -1.46 -6.72 8.61
CA VAL A 77 -0.78 -7.77 7.82
C VAL A 77 -0.94 -9.12 8.52
N PHE A 78 -1.25 -10.15 7.74
CA PHE A 78 -1.34 -11.54 8.22
C PHE A 78 -0.11 -12.31 7.79
N TYR A 79 0.43 -13.08 8.72
CA TYR A 79 1.60 -13.91 8.54
C TYR A 79 1.24 -15.36 8.83
N ARG A 80 1.76 -16.27 8.01
CA ARG A 80 1.66 -17.71 8.23
C ARG A 80 3.04 -18.28 8.49
N PRO A 81 3.24 -19.13 9.52
CA PRO A 81 4.50 -19.82 9.71
C PRO A 81 4.73 -20.81 8.56
N GLN A 82 5.93 -20.79 7.98
CA GLN A 82 6.37 -21.72 6.94
C GLN A 82 7.81 -22.13 7.24
N GLY A 83 7.99 -23.27 7.91
CA GLY A 83 9.30 -23.72 8.36
C GLY A 83 9.90 -22.75 9.39
N SER A 84 11.06 -22.17 9.06
CA SER A 84 11.79 -21.20 9.90
C SER A 84 11.48 -19.73 9.58
N VAL A 85 10.56 -19.47 8.65
CA VAL A 85 10.18 -18.11 8.22
C VAL A 85 8.67 -17.88 8.32
N TYR A 86 8.27 -16.61 8.30
CA TYR A 86 6.88 -16.17 8.30
C TYR A 86 6.55 -15.54 6.96
N VAL A 87 5.52 -16.03 6.28
CA VAL A 87 5.13 -15.50 4.96
C VAL A 87 3.90 -14.63 5.10
N VAL A 88 3.94 -13.46 4.46
CA VAL A 88 2.80 -12.55 4.37
C VAL A 88 1.73 -13.17 3.49
N VAL A 89 0.58 -13.48 4.08
CA VAL A 89 -0.57 -14.08 3.42
C VAL A 89 -1.73 -13.11 3.35
N SER A 90 -2.68 -13.39 2.47
CA SER A 90 -4.00 -12.76 2.55
C SER A 90 -4.66 -13.08 3.89
N ALA A 91 -5.48 -12.16 4.38
CA ALA A 91 -6.29 -12.39 5.55
C ALA A 91 -7.11 -13.67 5.38
N PRO A 92 -6.95 -14.67 6.27
CA PRO A 92 -7.73 -15.89 6.19
C PRO A 92 -9.19 -15.57 6.54
N ILE A 93 -10.12 -16.10 5.76
CA ILE A 93 -11.55 -15.91 5.98
C ILE A 93 -11.91 -16.51 7.34
N GLY A 94 -12.66 -15.77 8.15
CA GLY A 94 -13.03 -16.18 9.50
C GLY A 94 -12.00 -15.88 10.58
N ALA A 95 -10.86 -15.22 10.27
CA ALA A 95 -9.99 -14.67 11.31
C ALA A 95 -10.76 -13.68 12.18
N ARG A 96 -10.62 -13.81 13.50
CA ARG A 96 -11.23 -12.93 14.50
C ARG A 96 -10.16 -12.05 15.12
N VAL A 97 -10.37 -10.74 15.14
CA VAL A 97 -9.47 -9.79 15.82
C VAL A 97 -10.28 -8.94 16.79
N GLY A 98 -9.78 -8.75 18.02
CA GLY A 98 -10.48 -7.95 19.04
C GLY A 98 -10.44 -6.45 18.76
N SER A 99 -9.43 -5.97 18.03
CA SER A 99 -9.28 -4.57 17.68
C SER A 99 -8.71 -4.40 16.27
N LEU A 100 -9.22 -3.42 15.53
CA LEU A 100 -8.57 -2.95 14.31
C LEU A 100 -7.64 -1.78 14.63
N PRO A 101 -6.44 -1.75 14.03
CA PRO A 101 -5.58 -0.58 14.06
C PRO A 101 -6.23 0.59 13.32
N THR A 102 -5.75 1.80 13.56
CA THR A 102 -6.22 3.01 12.88
C THR A 102 -5.98 2.93 11.36
N GLY A 103 -6.79 3.65 10.58
CA GLY A 103 -6.72 3.65 9.11
C GLY A 103 -7.67 2.67 8.42
N PHE A 104 -8.64 2.10 9.15
CA PHE A 104 -9.77 1.41 8.53
C PHE A 104 -10.80 2.40 7.99
N VAL A 105 -11.51 1.98 6.95
CA VAL A 105 -12.70 2.67 6.42
C VAL A 105 -13.93 1.86 6.83
N SER A 106 -14.85 2.46 7.58
CA SER A 106 -16.12 1.81 7.91
C SER A 106 -17.22 2.25 6.95
N PHE A 107 -18.07 1.32 6.55
CA PHE A 107 -19.25 1.59 5.73
C PHE A 107 -20.36 0.60 6.08
N SER A 108 -21.61 0.98 5.85
CA SER A 108 -22.77 0.13 6.13
C SER A 108 -23.39 -0.35 4.82
N ILE A 109 -23.77 -1.62 4.78
CA ILE A 109 -24.58 -2.17 3.69
C ILE A 109 -25.82 -2.78 4.34
N GLY A 110 -26.97 -2.16 4.08
CA GLY A 110 -28.21 -2.45 4.80
C GLY A 110 -28.04 -2.20 6.31
N ALA A 111 -28.42 -3.19 7.13
CA ALA A 111 -28.30 -3.13 8.58
C ALA A 111 -26.92 -3.59 9.13
N ARG A 112 -26.00 -4.06 8.28
CA ARG A 112 -24.69 -4.57 8.71
C ARG A 112 -23.59 -3.54 8.50
N ARG A 113 -22.72 -3.41 9.51
CA ARG A 113 -21.54 -2.53 9.48
C ARG A 113 -20.30 -3.32 9.07
N TYR A 114 -19.64 -2.84 8.02
CA TYR A 114 -18.43 -3.40 7.47
C TYR A 114 -17.25 -2.45 7.68
N TYR A 115 -16.07 -3.02 7.77
CA TYR A 115 -14.82 -2.30 7.97
C TYR A 115 -13.82 -2.82 6.96
N ARG A 116 -13.18 -1.92 6.23
CA ARG A 116 -12.15 -2.25 5.25
C ARG A 116 -10.82 -1.72 5.73
N LEU A 117 -9.85 -2.60 5.82
CA LEU A 117 -8.46 -2.25 6.06
C LEU A 117 -7.65 -2.86 4.92
N ASN A 118 -7.05 -2.01 4.09
CA ASN A 118 -6.35 -2.39 2.86
C ASN A 118 -7.24 -3.17 1.89
N ALA A 119 -6.83 -4.38 1.52
CA ALA A 119 -7.56 -5.30 0.67
C ALA A 119 -8.39 -6.34 1.46
N THR A 120 -8.57 -6.13 2.77
CA THR A 120 -9.28 -7.04 3.67
C THR A 120 -10.56 -6.38 4.18
N TYR A 121 -11.64 -7.16 4.21
CA TYR A 121 -12.93 -6.74 4.73
C TYR A 121 -13.20 -7.46 6.04
N TYR A 122 -13.82 -6.74 6.97
CA TYR A 122 -14.16 -7.20 8.30
C TYR A 122 -15.62 -6.86 8.59
N VAL A 123 -16.28 -7.73 9.34
CA VAL A 123 -17.59 -7.49 9.95
C VAL A 123 -17.43 -7.46 11.46
N TYR A 124 -18.08 -6.51 12.11
CA TYR A 124 -18.15 -6.52 13.57
C TYR A 124 -19.26 -7.47 14.04
N GLU A 125 -18.88 -8.42 14.91
CA GLU A 125 -19.78 -9.37 15.54
C GLU A 125 -20.10 -8.88 16.97
N PRO A 126 -21.30 -8.33 17.22
CA PRO A 126 -21.64 -7.76 18.53
C PRO A 126 -21.70 -8.81 19.64
N LYS A 127 -21.93 -10.09 19.30
CA LYS A 127 -22.02 -11.19 20.27
C LYS A 127 -20.66 -11.51 20.91
N THR A 128 -19.59 -11.46 20.13
CA THR A 128 -18.23 -11.76 20.61
C THR A 128 -17.38 -10.51 20.77
N GLN A 129 -17.89 -9.34 20.34
CA GLN A 129 -17.16 -8.06 20.30
C GLN A 129 -15.88 -8.14 19.47
N GLU A 130 -15.88 -8.97 18.44
CA GLU A 130 -14.73 -9.20 17.56
C GLU A 130 -15.03 -8.78 16.13
N TYR A 131 -13.96 -8.48 15.40
CA TYR A 131 -14.02 -8.24 13.98
C TYR A 131 -13.62 -9.49 13.22
N VAL A 132 -14.51 -9.97 12.36
CA VAL A 132 -14.37 -11.21 11.60
C VAL A 132 -14.00 -10.88 10.16
N VAL A 133 -12.91 -11.44 9.66
CA VAL A 133 -12.50 -11.32 8.26
C VAL A 133 -13.52 -12.02 7.35
N VAL A 134 -14.04 -11.30 6.37
CA VAL A 134 -15.00 -11.82 5.38
C VAL A 134 -14.37 -11.96 4.00
N ALA A 135 -14.90 -12.91 3.23
CA ALA A 135 -14.47 -13.14 1.86
C ALA A 135 -14.96 -12.02 0.93
N GLY A 136 -14.04 -11.40 0.20
CA GLY A 136 -14.37 -10.44 -0.86
C GLY A 136 -15.04 -9.15 -0.39
N SER A 137 -15.39 -8.29 -1.34
CA SER A 137 -16.18 -7.09 -1.03
C SER A 137 -17.62 -7.51 -0.72
N PRO A 138 -18.19 -7.10 0.42
CA PRO A 138 -19.58 -7.39 0.79
C PRO A 138 -20.60 -6.76 -0.17
N SER A 139 -20.18 -5.77 -0.97
CA SER A 139 -21.01 -5.12 -1.98
C SER A 139 -21.22 -5.95 -3.26
N GLY A 140 -20.93 -7.26 -3.24
CA GLY A 140 -21.11 -8.09 -4.42
C GLY A 140 -20.19 -7.65 -5.57
N GLY A 141 -18.88 -7.53 -5.31
CA GLY A 141 -17.87 -7.53 -6.36
C GLY A 141 -17.67 -8.92 -6.95
N GLY A 142 -18.75 -9.67 -7.15
CA GLY A 142 -18.72 -10.77 -8.09
C GLY A 142 -18.29 -10.13 -9.40
N ARG A 143 -17.27 -10.69 -10.04
CA ARG A 143 -17.19 -10.58 -11.49
C ARG A 143 -18.48 -11.20 -12.00
N GLY A 144 -19.56 -10.41 -12.02
CA GLY A 144 -20.61 -10.58 -12.99
C GLY A 144 -19.84 -10.53 -14.29
N ALA A 145 -19.54 -11.71 -14.82
CA ALA A 145 -19.19 -11.84 -16.20
C ALA A 145 -20.43 -11.30 -16.92
N CYS A 146 -20.44 -9.99 -17.15
CA CYS A 146 -21.26 -9.37 -18.16
C CYS A 146 -20.67 -9.93 -19.46
N ARG A 147 -21.04 -11.18 -19.79
CA ARG A 147 -20.90 -11.68 -21.14
C ARG A 147 -21.73 -10.69 -21.93
N ARG A 148 -21.06 -9.80 -22.66
CA ARG A 148 -21.69 -8.90 -23.62
C ARG A 148 -22.58 -9.78 -24.50
N ARG A 149 -23.88 -9.77 -24.24
CA ARG A 149 -24.83 -10.22 -25.24
C ARG A 149 -24.95 -9.04 -26.18
N ALA A 150 -24.39 -9.21 -27.38
CA ALA A 150 -24.51 -8.26 -28.45
C ALA A 150 -26.00 -7.95 -28.66
N VAL A 151 -26.32 -6.66 -28.70
CA VAL A 151 -27.57 -6.07 -29.20
C VAL A 151 -28.85 -6.43 -28.40
N GLY A 152 -29.36 -5.45 -27.64
CA GLY A 152 -30.69 -5.49 -27.00
C GLY A 152 -30.65 -5.22 -25.50
N ALA A 153 -31.47 -4.26 -25.05
CA ALA A 153 -31.56 -3.69 -23.70
C ALA A 153 -31.15 -4.64 -22.54
N ALA A 154 -30.09 -4.26 -21.82
CA ALA A 154 -29.69 -4.94 -20.59
C ALA A 154 -30.62 -4.54 -19.44
N VAL A 155 -31.60 -5.40 -19.13
CA VAL A 155 -32.32 -5.34 -17.86
C VAL A 155 -31.51 -6.16 -16.85
N CYS A 156 -30.87 -5.47 -15.91
CA CYS A 156 -30.26 -6.12 -14.74
C CYS A 156 -31.37 -6.41 -13.72
N VAL A 157 -31.77 -7.67 -13.58
CA VAL A 157 -32.62 -8.12 -12.48
C VAL A 157 -31.72 -8.60 -11.34
N PRO A 158 -31.89 -8.10 -10.10
CA PRO A 158 -31.21 -8.67 -8.94
C PRO A 158 -31.79 -10.07 -8.63
N GLN A 159 -30.92 -11.04 -8.33
CA GLN A 159 -31.32 -12.29 -7.67
C GLN A 159 -31.49 -12.02 -6.19
#